data_AF-A0AAE3ZFZ5-F1
#
_entry.id   AF-A0AAE3ZFZ5-F1
#
_cell.length_a   1.000
_cell.length_b   1.000
_cell.length_c   1.000
_cell.angle_alpha   90.00
_cell.angle_beta   90.00
_cell.angle_gamma   90.00
#
_symmetry.space_group_name_H-M   'P 1'
#
loop_
_entity.id
_entity.type
_entity.pdbx_description
1 polymer ?
#
loop_
_entity_poly.entity_id
_entity_poly.type
_entity_poly.pdbx_seq_one_letter_code
_entity_poly.pdbx_strand_id
1 'polypeptide(L)'
;MSDDEKQRINISGGSFVGAHSWGSRSKAHAEQVFGSGNPHQEDLEQLRHLVRQLVRTLHAEPESNLDGGEARWRTEELSELLEDEQPNAEHIKNRWSRLEPMLETVGTIGSVASIASLISSLF
;
A
#
# COMPACT_ATOMS: atom_id res chain seq x y z
N MET A 1 -22.93 -21.24 -40.21
CA MET A 1 -22.83 -22.44 -39.33
C MET A 1 -21.44 -22.37 -38.74
N SER A 2 -21.32 -21.72 -37.57
CA SER A 2 -21.22 -22.38 -36.23
C SER A 2 -19.86 -23.08 -36.12
N ASP A 3 -18.99 -22.88 -35.14
CA ASP A 3 -19.12 -22.66 -33.69
C ASP A 3 -17.71 -22.23 -33.20
N ASP A 4 -17.55 -21.24 -32.31
CA ASP A 4 -17.09 -21.42 -30.92
C ASP A 4 -16.04 -22.54 -30.67
N GLU A 5 -14.88 -22.20 -30.06
CA GLU A 5 -14.44 -22.78 -28.78
C GLU A 5 -12.96 -22.47 -28.43
N LYS A 6 -12.86 -21.71 -27.34
CA LYS A 6 -11.84 -21.48 -26.31
C LYS A 6 -10.58 -22.38 -26.16
N GLN A 7 -9.61 -21.72 -25.49
CA GLN A 7 -8.63 -22.24 -24.50
C GLN A 7 -7.38 -22.96 -25.09
N ARG A 8 -6.14 -22.66 -24.67
CA ARG A 8 -5.63 -22.55 -23.30
C ARG A 8 -4.37 -21.68 -23.20
N ILE A 9 -4.26 -21.04 -22.05
CA ILE A 9 -3.12 -20.28 -21.53
C ILE A 9 -2.06 -21.27 -21.02
N ASN A 10 -0.79 -21.01 -21.30
CA ASN A 10 0.37 -21.56 -20.59
C ASN A 10 1.51 -20.57 -20.82
N ILE A 11 2.13 -19.97 -19.80
CA ILE A 11 3.43 -20.38 -19.22
C ILE A 11 3.69 -19.33 -18.11
N SER A 12 3.66 -19.66 -16.82
CA SER A 12 4.76 -20.20 -15.98
C SER A 12 5.88 -19.19 -15.65
N GLY A 13 5.85 -18.72 -14.40
CA GLY A 13 7.00 -18.59 -13.47
C GLY A 13 8.23 -17.78 -13.89
N GLY A 14 8.38 -16.59 -13.29
CA GLY A 14 9.65 -15.86 -13.31
C GLY A 14 9.75 -14.89 -12.12
N SER A 15 10.52 -15.28 -11.11
CA SER A 15 10.92 -14.47 -9.96
C SER A 15 11.68 -13.22 -10.42
N PHE A 16 11.27 -12.02 -9.99
CA PHE A 16 12.05 -10.79 -10.23
C PHE A 16 12.75 -10.33 -8.94
N VAL A 17 14.05 -10.63 -8.88
CA VAL A 17 15.03 -9.94 -8.03
C VAL A 17 15.55 -8.75 -8.84
N GLY A 18 15.58 -7.57 -8.21
CA GLY A 18 15.66 -6.28 -8.89
C GLY A 18 16.94 -5.95 -9.67
N ALA A 19 16.84 -4.89 -10.45
CA ALA A 19 17.96 -4.07 -10.87
C ALA A 19 17.48 -2.63 -11.14
N HIS A 20 18.10 -1.68 -10.43
CA HIS A 20 17.96 -0.24 -10.61
C HIS A 20 18.39 0.17 -12.03
N SER A 21 17.58 0.99 -12.71
CA SER A 21 17.93 1.59 -14.01
C SER A 21 18.16 3.09 -13.82
N TRP A 22 19.44 3.45 -13.67
CA TRP A 22 19.93 4.82 -13.77
C TRP A 22 20.08 5.17 -15.26
N GLY A 23 19.29 6.15 -15.71
CA GLY A 23 19.55 6.99 -16.87
C GLY A 23 19.76 6.29 -18.22
N SER A 24 18.73 6.29 -19.06
CA SER A 24 18.84 6.80 -20.43
C SER A 24 17.50 6.74 -21.15
N ARG A 25 17.09 7.92 -21.59
CA ARG A 25 16.03 8.27 -22.53
C ARG A 25 15.87 7.23 -23.65
N SER A 26 14.98 6.27 -23.44
CA SER A 26 14.44 5.42 -24.49
C SER A 26 12.93 5.43 -24.32
N LYS A 27 12.22 5.84 -25.38
CA LYS A 27 10.79 5.63 -25.54
C LYS A 27 10.55 4.12 -25.67
N ALA A 28 10.66 3.40 -24.56
CA ALA A 28 10.09 2.07 -24.46
C ALA A 28 8.67 2.30 -23.96
N HIS A 29 7.71 2.04 -24.85
CA HIS A 29 6.35 1.74 -24.49
C HIS A 29 6.45 0.52 -23.57
N ALA A 30 6.63 0.77 -22.27
CA ALA A 30 6.51 -0.26 -21.27
C ALA A 30 5.02 -0.58 -21.23
N GLU A 31 4.62 -1.55 -22.04
CA GLU A 31 3.54 -2.46 -21.69
C GLU A 31 3.94 -3.12 -20.37
N GLN A 32 3.79 -2.36 -19.28
CA GLN A 32 3.64 -2.90 -17.96
C GLN A 32 2.25 -3.50 -17.97
N VAL A 33 2.21 -4.82 -18.16
CA VAL A 33 1.00 -5.64 -18.07
C VAL A 33 0.57 -5.68 -16.59
N PHE A 34 0.07 -4.55 -16.09
CA PHE A 34 -0.82 -4.46 -14.94
C PHE A 34 -2.18 -4.12 -15.55
N GLY A 35 -3.01 -5.16 -15.68
CA GLY A 35 -4.18 -5.13 -16.54
C GLY A 35 -5.11 -3.98 -16.19
N SER A 36 -5.31 -3.04 -17.12
CA SER A 36 -6.45 -2.11 -17.15
C SER A 36 -6.87 -1.57 -15.77
N GLY A 37 -5.89 -1.28 -14.90
CA GLY A 37 -6.10 -1.02 -13.50
C GLY A 37 -6.71 0.37 -13.33
N ASN A 38 -7.75 0.49 -12.52
CA ASN A 38 -8.13 1.80 -12.04
C ASN A 38 -6.97 2.30 -11.18
N PRO A 39 -6.32 3.45 -11.50
CA PRO A 39 -5.19 3.95 -10.72
C PRO A 39 -5.54 4.12 -9.23
N HIS A 40 -6.82 4.35 -8.95
CA HIS A 40 -7.39 4.38 -7.60
C HIS A 40 -7.32 3.04 -6.86
N GLN A 41 -7.49 1.90 -7.55
CA GLN A 41 -7.32 0.58 -6.93
C GLN A 41 -5.85 0.28 -6.63
N GLU A 42 -4.95 0.62 -7.55
CA GLU A 42 -3.51 0.43 -7.35
C GLU A 42 -2.98 1.27 -6.17
N ASP A 43 -3.39 2.53 -6.08
CA ASP A 43 -3.05 3.41 -4.97
C ASP A 43 -3.62 2.88 -3.63
N LEU A 44 -4.85 2.33 -3.63
CA LEU A 44 -5.46 1.74 -2.43
C LEU A 44 -4.73 0.47 -1.98
N GLU A 45 -4.33 -0.39 -2.91
CA GLU A 45 -3.52 -1.57 -2.63
C GLU A 45 -2.14 -1.18 -2.09
N GLN A 46 -1.53 -0.13 -2.63
CA GLN A 46 -0.28 0.42 -2.13
C GLN A 46 -0.43 1.00 -0.72
N LEU A 47 -1.53 1.71 -0.44
CA LEU A 47 -1.86 2.21 0.90
C LEU A 47 -2.00 1.05 1.89
N ARG A 48 -2.78 0.01 1.54
CA ARG A 48 -2.92 -1.22 2.34
C ARG A 48 -1.57 -1.91 2.60
N HIS A 49 -0.67 -1.91 1.61
CA HIS A 49 0.66 -2.49 1.77
C HIS A 49 1.50 -1.70 2.78
N LEU A 50 1.55 -0.37 2.64
CA LEU A 50 2.35 0.49 3.52
C LEU A 50 1.84 0.49 4.96
N VAL A 51 0.52 0.50 5.18
CA VAL A 51 -0.06 0.41 6.52
C VAL A 51 0.26 -0.94 7.17
N ARG A 52 0.17 -2.06 6.44
CA ARG A 52 0.59 -3.37 6.97
C ARG A 52 2.08 -3.45 7.27
N GLN A 53 2.93 -2.86 6.41
CA GLN A 53 4.37 -2.74 6.68
C GLN A 53 4.62 -1.97 7.99
N LEU A 54 3.91 -0.86 8.17
CA LEU A 54 4.01 -0.04 9.38
C LEU A 54 3.59 -0.80 10.64
N VAL A 55 2.47 -1.55 10.59
CA VAL A 55 2.07 -2.45 11.69
C VAL A 55 3.21 -3.41 12.04
N ARG A 56 3.82 -4.06 11.04
CA ARG A 56 4.93 -5.00 11.27
C ARG A 56 6.16 -4.33 11.87
N THR A 57 6.49 -3.10 11.45
CA THR A 57 7.58 -2.31 12.05
C THR A 57 7.29 -2.01 13.52
N LEU A 58 6.07 -1.55 13.83
CA LEU A 58 5.67 -1.25 15.21
C LEU A 58 5.59 -2.51 16.09
N HIS A 59 5.27 -3.67 15.51
CA HIS A 59 5.36 -4.97 16.19
C HIS A 59 6.79 -5.43 16.50
N ALA A 60 7.78 -4.98 15.72
CA ALA A 60 9.18 -5.33 15.89
C ALA A 60 9.88 -4.43 16.91
N GLU A 61 9.29 -3.27 17.25
CA GLU A 61 9.78 -2.38 18.29
C GLU A 61 9.60 -3.01 19.69
N PRO A 62 10.57 -2.80 20.61
CA PRO A 62 10.47 -3.33 21.97
C PRO A 62 9.32 -2.66 22.75
N GLU A 63 8.51 -3.48 23.45
CA GLU A 63 7.32 -3.07 24.23
C GLU A 63 7.57 -2.01 25.32
N SER A 64 8.83 -1.67 25.59
CA SER A 64 9.24 -0.62 26.52
C SER A 64 8.78 0.80 26.12
N ASN A 65 8.28 1.00 24.90
CA ASN A 65 7.73 2.29 24.46
C ASN A 65 6.19 2.27 24.46
N LEU A 66 5.57 2.87 25.50
CA LEU A 66 4.11 2.98 25.63
C LEU A 66 3.47 3.67 24.40
N ASP A 67 4.14 4.68 23.85
CA ASP A 67 3.71 5.37 22.62
C ASP A 67 3.72 4.45 21.40
N GLY A 68 4.63 3.46 21.37
CA GLY A 68 4.70 2.43 20.33
C GLY A 68 3.53 1.45 20.38
N GLY A 69 3.07 1.07 21.58
CA GLY A 69 1.93 0.17 21.75
C GLY A 69 0.60 0.79 21.29
N GLU A 70 0.34 2.05 21.66
CA GLU A 70 -0.86 2.78 21.23
C GLU A 70 -0.80 3.10 19.72
N ALA A 71 0.37 3.51 19.20
CA ALA A 71 0.56 3.72 17.76
C ALA A 71 0.33 2.43 16.97
N ARG A 72 0.78 1.29 17.48
CA ARG A 72 0.55 -0.02 16.88
C ARG A 72 -0.93 -0.35 16.81
N TRP A 73 -1.63 -0.32 17.94
CA TRP A 73 -3.06 -0.63 17.99
C TRP A 73 -3.87 0.25 17.03
N ARG A 74 -3.58 1.56 16.98
CA ARG A 74 -4.26 2.48 16.04
C ARG A 74 -3.91 2.24 14.58
N THR A 75 -2.70 1.78 14.29
CA THR A 75 -2.29 1.41 12.93
C THR A 75 -2.97 0.12 12.49
N GLU A 76 -3.16 -0.85 13.41
CA GLU A 76 -3.94 -2.07 13.17
C GLU A 76 -5.39 -1.73 12.81
N GLU A 77 -6.05 -0.87 13.58
CA GLU A 77 -7.42 -0.45 13.27
C GLU A 77 -7.54 0.32 11.94
N LEU A 78 -6.51 1.09 11.55
CA LEU A 78 -6.47 1.71 10.24
C LEU A 78 -6.30 0.67 9.12
N SER A 79 -5.50 -0.38 9.36
CA SER A 79 -5.35 -1.50 8.43
C SER A 79 -6.69 -2.20 8.21
N GLU A 80 -7.41 -2.52 9.29
CA GLU A 80 -8.72 -3.17 9.22
C GLU A 80 -9.73 -2.33 8.43
N LEU A 81 -9.79 -1.01 8.68
CA LEU A 81 -10.65 -0.10 7.91
C LEU A 81 -10.32 -0.04 6.42
N LEU A 82 -9.06 -0.25 6.05
CA LEU A 82 -8.64 -0.27 4.67
C LEU A 82 -8.96 -1.61 3.98
N GLU A 83 -9.14 -2.70 4.72
CA GLU A 83 -9.52 -4.01 4.17
C GLU A 83 -10.97 -4.06 3.69
N ASP A 84 -11.81 -3.13 4.12
CA ASP A 84 -13.17 -2.95 3.62
C ASP A 84 -13.20 -2.76 2.09
N GLU A 85 -14.25 -3.30 1.46
CA GLU A 85 -14.40 -3.25 0.00
C GLU A 85 -14.61 -1.82 -0.50
N GLN A 86 -15.20 -0.96 0.33
CA GLN A 86 -15.35 0.47 0.14
C GLN A 86 -14.95 1.22 1.42
N PRO A 87 -13.66 1.58 1.56
CA PRO A 87 -13.18 2.25 2.76
C PRO A 87 -13.81 3.64 2.91
N ASN A 88 -14.27 3.98 4.11
CA ASN A 88 -14.86 5.30 4.37
C ASN A 88 -13.77 6.38 4.49
N ALA A 89 -13.76 7.31 3.53
CA ALA A 89 -12.82 8.41 3.42
C ALA A 89 -12.70 9.26 4.71
N GLU A 90 -13.83 9.64 5.32
CA GLU A 90 -13.82 10.47 6.54
C GLU A 90 -13.25 9.72 7.73
N HIS A 91 -13.57 8.43 7.86
CA HIS A 91 -13.04 7.59 8.92
C HIS A 91 -11.52 7.41 8.78
N ILE A 92 -11.04 7.18 7.56
CA ILE A 92 -9.60 7.05 7.27
C ILE A 92 -8.86 8.35 7.55
N LYS A 93 -9.36 9.48 7.06
CA LYS A 93 -8.74 10.80 7.28
C LYS A 93 -8.70 11.18 8.76
N ASN A 94 -9.81 10.97 9.49
CA ASN A 94 -9.87 11.27 10.93
C ASN A 94 -8.96 10.34 11.75
N ARG A 95 -8.90 9.05 11.39
CA ARG A 95 -7.94 8.10 12.00
C ARG A 95 -6.50 8.52 11.74
N TRP A 96 -6.18 8.81 10.48
CA TRP A 96 -4.84 9.20 10.06
C TRP A 96 -4.36 10.47 10.76
N SER A 97 -5.18 11.51 10.79
CA SER A 97 -4.85 12.79 11.44
C SER A 97 -4.51 12.64 12.94
N ARG A 98 -5.07 11.64 13.62
CA ARG A 98 -4.77 11.34 15.02
C ARG A 98 -3.54 10.44 15.18
N LEU A 99 -3.27 9.60 14.19
CA LEU A 99 -2.20 8.61 14.19
C LEU A 99 -0.85 9.22 13.76
N GLU A 100 -0.86 10.07 12.73
CA GLU A 100 0.31 10.76 12.18
C GLU A 100 1.25 11.35 13.24
N PRO A 101 0.80 12.22 14.17
CA PRO A 101 1.71 12.80 15.18
C PRO A 101 2.30 11.76 16.14
N MET A 102 1.61 10.64 16.36
CA MET A 102 2.10 9.55 17.20
C MET A 102 3.21 8.78 16.48
N LEU A 103 3.02 8.54 15.18
CA LEU A 103 3.99 7.85 14.33
C LEU A 103 5.27 8.67 14.09
N GLU A 104 5.14 10.00 14.02
CA GLU A 104 6.29 10.92 14.00
C GLU A 104 7.12 10.81 15.27
N THR A 105 6.46 10.69 16.43
CA THR A 105 7.11 10.54 17.75
C THR A 105 7.85 9.20 17.86
N VAL A 106 7.32 8.14 17.25
CA VAL A 106 7.93 6.79 17.22
C VAL A 106 9.05 6.67 16.17
N GLY A 107 9.28 7.70 15.35
CA GLY A 107 10.41 7.74 14.40
C GLY A 107 10.14 7.09 13.04
N THR A 108 8.88 6.93 12.63
CA THR A 108 8.49 6.29 11.36
C THR A 108 8.28 7.28 10.19
N ILE A 109 8.97 8.42 10.24
CA ILE A 109 8.72 9.62 9.41
C ILE A 109 8.64 9.32 7.91
N GLY A 110 9.47 8.42 7.37
CA GLY A 110 9.48 8.08 5.93
C GLY A 110 8.23 7.31 5.47
N SER A 111 7.70 6.41 6.30
CA SER A 111 6.47 5.67 6.02
C SER A 111 5.25 6.56 6.21
N VAL A 112 5.29 7.47 7.19
CA VAL A 112 4.21 8.43 7.49
C VAL A 112 3.93 9.33 6.29
N ALA A 113 4.95 10.00 5.74
CA ALA A 113 4.79 10.88 4.60
C ALA A 113 4.22 10.17 3.36
N SER A 114 4.66 8.93 3.11
CA SER A 114 4.18 8.12 1.98
C SER A 114 2.70 7.74 2.14
N ILE A 115 2.29 7.36 3.35
CA ILE A 115 0.90 7.01 3.67
C ILE A 115 0.01 8.27 3.60
N ALA A 116 0.45 9.40 4.15
CA ALA A 116 -0.27 10.67 4.08
C ALA A 116 -0.54 11.11 2.63
N SER A 117 0.47 10.98 1.77
CA SER A 117 0.34 11.31 0.34
C SER A 117 -0.70 10.44 -0.35
N LEU A 118 -0.73 9.14 -0.08
CA LEU A 118 -1.72 8.23 -0.68
C LEU A 118 -3.12 8.48 -0.13
N ILE A 119 -3.27 8.73 1.16
CA ILE A 119 -4.57 9.07 1.76
C ILE A 119 -5.12 10.35 1.14
N SER A 120 -4.29 11.38 0.93
CA SER A 120 -4.71 12.61 0.27
C SER A 120 -4.99 12.47 -1.22
N SER A 121 -4.40 11.47 -1.88
CA SER A 121 -4.63 11.17 -3.31
C SER A 121 -5.93 10.39 -3.51
N LEU A 122 -6.21 9.45 -2.61
CA LEU A 122 -7.36 8.53 -2.69
C LEU A 122 -8.65 9.13 -2.15
N PHE A 123 -8.58 9.93 -1.09
CA PHE A 123 -9.73 10.38 -0.31
C PHE A 123 -9.80 11.89 -0.24
#